data_AF-C7GWF6-F1
#
_entry.id   AF-C7GWF6-F1
#
_cell.length_a   1.000
_cell.length_b   1.000
_cell.length_c   1.000
_cell.angle_alpha   90.00
_cell.angle_beta   90.00
_cell.angle_gamma   90.00
#
_symmetry.space_group_name_H-M   'P 1'
#
loop_
_entity.id
_entity.type
_entity.pdbx_description
1 polymer ?
#
loop_
_entity_poly.entity_id
_entity_poly.type
_entity_poly.pdbx_seq_one_letter_code
_entity_poly.pdbx_strand_id
1 'polypeptide(L)'
;MIKLHEVPPEPVDPASLPHDVNAHSPEGDGNPDKRKKIFGIPYPFSRSSCRRFLWNCQKISVLPMALYFPLHAANTLITPAVSPDSAPDDVLMMVREILPSITTKLLVAGITLHVSAGVLLRIVNNWNKPRRNRHRHLKISAEQDLSQDSIGLTGGISGYLFGLYKTFRIPPQVISGYILVPVLIYHLLIMKWVPNSISTEVDFASIKQLLSSKNRWWKWLGGLVPLAILLESGVYHIGSGLCRYFGVRKMTSRKKWSTAINLLTLVGFVSLIRLMKEDSTKLGPNQFESIFKKIRLLLHVN
;
A
#
# COMPACT_ATOMS: atom_id res chain seq x y z
N MET A 1 -16.14 71.91 -26.18
CA MET A 1 -16.88 70.72 -25.70
C MET A 1 -17.53 70.10 -26.94
N ILE A 2 -16.95 69.03 -27.49
CA ILE A 2 -17.31 68.49 -28.82
C ILE A 2 -18.45 67.48 -28.66
N LYS A 3 -19.59 67.70 -29.32
CA LYS A 3 -20.67 66.72 -29.45
C LYS A 3 -20.31 65.74 -30.56
N LEU A 4 -20.08 64.48 -30.21
CA LEU A 4 -19.97 63.39 -31.19
C LEU A 4 -21.39 63.01 -31.64
N HIS A 5 -21.61 63.00 -32.96
CA HIS A 5 -22.84 62.54 -33.59
C HIS A 5 -22.66 61.05 -33.91
N GLU A 6 -23.56 60.21 -33.40
CA GLU A 6 -23.54 58.77 -33.65
C GLU A 6 -24.14 58.52 -35.04
N VAL A 7 -23.36 57.93 -35.95
CA VAL A 7 -23.81 57.54 -37.29
C VAL A 7 -24.14 56.05 -37.26
N PRO A 8 -25.33 55.62 -37.70
CA PRO A 8 -25.70 54.20 -37.74
C PRO A 8 -24.90 53.43 -38.81
N PRO A 9 -24.52 52.16 -38.55
CA PRO A 9 -23.74 51.38 -39.51
C PRO A 9 -24.60 50.94 -40.71
N GLU A 10 -24.04 51.05 -41.92
CA GLU A 10 -24.65 50.53 -43.14
C GLU A 10 -24.66 48.99 -43.18
N PRO A 11 -25.62 48.36 -43.89
CA PRO A 11 -25.68 46.91 -44.04
C PRO A 11 -24.47 46.39 -44.85
N VAL A 12 -23.83 45.33 -44.35
CA VAL A 12 -22.75 44.64 -45.06
C VAL A 12 -23.32 43.86 -46.26
N ASP A 13 -22.90 44.19 -47.47
CA ASP A 13 -23.26 43.45 -48.69
C ASP A 13 -22.55 42.09 -48.70
N PRO A 14 -23.27 40.96 -48.63
CA PRO A 14 -22.69 39.61 -48.61
C PRO A 14 -21.95 39.24 -49.89
N ALA A 15 -22.07 40.02 -50.98
CA ALA A 15 -21.32 39.81 -52.22
C ALA A 15 -19.88 40.37 -52.19
N SER A 16 -19.49 41.09 -51.14
CA SER A 16 -18.17 41.76 -51.05
C SER A 16 -17.08 40.96 -50.32
N LEU A 17 -17.33 39.70 -49.97
CA LEU A 17 -16.33 38.83 -49.33
C LEU A 17 -15.39 38.19 -50.36
N PRO A 18 -14.06 38.21 -50.15
CA PRO A 18 -13.12 37.56 -51.05
C PRO A 18 -13.34 36.04 -51.09
N HIS A 19 -13.56 35.52 -52.30
CA HIS A 19 -13.59 34.09 -52.59
C HIS A 19 -12.17 33.51 -52.50
N ASP A 20 -11.83 32.87 -51.38
CA ASP A 20 -10.65 32.00 -51.31
C ASP A 20 -10.93 30.68 -52.05
N VAL A 21 -10.56 30.68 -53.33
CA VAL A 21 -10.45 29.50 -54.18
C VAL A 21 -9.15 28.79 -53.80
N ASN A 22 -9.25 27.70 -53.04
CA ASN A 22 -8.31 26.58 -53.08
C ASN A 22 -8.97 25.32 -52.48
N ALA A 23 -9.83 24.71 -53.29
CA ALA A 23 -10.31 23.36 -53.08
C ALA A 23 -9.22 22.36 -53.51
N HIS A 24 -8.53 21.79 -52.53
CA HIS A 24 -7.90 20.48 -52.67
C HIS A 24 -8.42 19.58 -51.55
N SER A 25 -9.48 18.84 -51.86
CA SER A 25 -9.75 17.57 -51.19
C SER A 25 -8.63 16.59 -51.57
N PRO A 26 -8.17 15.79 -50.60
CA PRO A 26 -8.00 14.38 -50.87
C PRO A 26 -8.95 13.56 -50.01
N GLU A 27 -9.48 12.56 -50.70
CA GLU A 27 -10.28 11.44 -50.27
C GLU A 27 -9.76 10.76 -49.00
N GLY A 28 -10.69 10.08 -48.33
CA GLY A 28 -10.47 9.46 -47.04
C GLY A 28 -9.42 8.36 -47.01
N ASP A 29 -8.84 8.19 -45.83
CA ASP A 29 -8.46 6.88 -45.32
C ASP A 29 -8.77 6.87 -43.81
N GLY A 30 -9.64 5.95 -43.43
CA GLY A 30 -10.02 5.73 -42.05
C GLY A 30 -8.92 5.00 -41.30
N ASN A 31 -8.47 5.54 -40.17
CA ASN A 31 -7.92 4.69 -39.12
C ASN A 31 -7.97 5.36 -37.74
N PRO A 32 -8.92 4.99 -36.86
CA PRO A 32 -8.95 5.47 -35.48
C PRO A 32 -7.94 4.76 -34.56
N ASP A 33 -7.07 3.88 -35.07
CA ASP A 33 -6.25 2.99 -34.23
C ASP A 33 -4.77 3.00 -34.68
N LYS A 34 -4.08 4.15 -34.49
CA LYS A 34 -2.59 4.19 -34.52
C LYS A 34 -2.04 3.42 -33.31
N ARG A 35 -2.11 2.09 -33.36
CA ARG A 35 -1.35 1.19 -32.49
C ARG A 35 0.13 1.42 -32.76
N LYS A 36 0.79 2.12 -31.84
CA LYS A 36 2.24 2.32 -31.88
C LYS A 36 2.92 0.94 -31.87
N LYS A 37 3.51 0.57 -33.00
CA LYS A 37 4.33 -0.64 -33.14
C LYS A 37 5.68 -0.36 -32.44
N ILE A 38 6.07 -1.23 -31.52
CA ILE A 38 7.44 -1.32 -31.00
C ILE A 38 7.95 -2.68 -31.50
N PHE A 39 9.07 -2.70 -32.24
CA PHE A 39 9.66 -3.91 -32.85
C PHE A 39 8.71 -4.73 -33.75
N GLY A 40 7.87 -4.09 -34.57
CA GLY A 40 7.10 -4.79 -35.62
C GLY A 40 5.97 -5.72 -35.14
N ILE A 41 5.88 -6.01 -33.84
CA ILE A 41 4.83 -6.85 -33.25
C ILE A 41 3.61 -5.97 -32.93
N PRO A 42 2.42 -6.23 -33.49
CA PRO A 42 1.20 -5.53 -33.12
C PRO A 42 0.88 -5.84 -31.66
N TYR A 43 1.04 -4.85 -30.78
CA TYR A 43 0.71 -5.02 -29.37
C TYR A 43 -0.82 -5.17 -29.20
N PRO A 44 -1.33 -6.31 -28.70
CA PRO A 44 -2.77 -6.56 -28.65
C PRO A 44 -3.47 -5.87 -27.47
N PHE A 45 -2.74 -5.20 -26.58
CA PHE A 45 -3.32 -4.56 -25.40
C PHE A 45 -3.24 -3.04 -25.48
N SER A 46 -4.37 -2.38 -25.73
CA SER A 46 -4.46 -0.94 -25.48
C SER A 46 -3.95 -0.63 -24.06
N ARG A 47 -3.24 0.49 -23.89
CA ARG A 47 -2.76 0.95 -22.58
C ARG A 47 -3.89 1.00 -21.54
N SER A 48 -5.10 1.35 -21.97
CA SER A 48 -6.29 1.35 -21.12
C SER A 48 -6.67 -0.07 -20.66
N SER A 49 -6.61 -1.06 -21.55
CA SER A 49 -6.85 -2.47 -21.25
C SER A 49 -5.80 -3.04 -20.29
N CYS A 50 -4.51 -2.77 -20.54
CA CYS A 50 -3.42 -3.17 -19.63
C CYS A 50 -3.60 -2.54 -18.24
N ARG A 51 -3.90 -1.23 -18.18
CA ARG A 51 -4.17 -0.53 -16.92
C ARG A 51 -5.36 -1.12 -16.16
N ARG A 52 -6.45 -1.44 -16.86
CA ARG A 52 -7.66 -2.03 -16.26
C ARG A 52 -7.40 -3.45 -15.73
N PHE A 53 -6.67 -4.26 -16.50
CA PHE A 53 -6.25 -5.58 -16.09
C PHE A 53 -5.38 -5.53 -14.82
N LEU A 54 -4.31 -4.73 -14.82
CA LEU A 54 -3.43 -4.57 -13.66
C LEU A 54 -4.18 -4.07 -12.42
N TRP A 55 -5.10 -3.11 -12.60
CA TRP A 55 -5.93 -2.62 -11.50
C TRP A 55 -6.86 -3.72 -10.94
N ASN A 56 -7.49 -4.53 -11.80
CA ASN A 56 -8.31 -5.66 -11.36
C ASN A 56 -7.47 -6.70 -10.61
N CYS A 57 -6.30 -7.08 -11.12
CA CYS A 57 -5.39 -7.99 -10.45
C CYS A 57 -4.97 -7.46 -9.07
N GLN A 58 -4.58 -6.19 -8.99
CA GLN A 58 -4.21 -5.55 -7.73
C GLN A 58 -5.39 -5.50 -6.74
N LYS A 59 -6.61 -5.25 -7.22
CA LYS A 59 -7.82 -5.17 -6.40
C LYS A 59 -8.25 -6.53 -5.87
N ILE A 60 -8.23 -7.58 -6.69
CA ILE A 60 -8.68 -8.93 -6.31
C ILE A 60 -7.65 -9.64 -5.43
N SER A 61 -6.35 -9.39 -5.66
CA SER A 61 -5.25 -10.01 -4.89
C SER A 61 -5.22 -9.68 -3.40
N VAL A 62 -6.01 -8.69 -2.94
CA VAL A 62 -6.11 -8.36 -1.51
C VAL A 62 -6.99 -9.34 -0.73
N LEU A 63 -7.82 -10.15 -1.39
CA LEU A 63 -8.83 -10.99 -0.73
C LEU A 63 -8.22 -12.00 0.27
N PRO A 64 -7.18 -12.78 -0.06
CA PRO A 64 -6.57 -13.70 0.91
C PRO A 64 -6.09 -12.97 2.16
N MET A 65 -5.45 -11.81 1.99
CA MET A 65 -4.97 -10.99 3.10
C MET A 65 -6.11 -10.38 3.91
N ALA A 66 -7.18 -9.91 3.25
CA ALA A 66 -8.33 -9.32 3.93
C ALA A 66 -9.08 -10.34 4.81
N LEU A 67 -9.10 -11.60 4.41
CA LEU A 67 -9.71 -12.69 5.17
C LEU A 67 -8.81 -13.20 6.30
N TYR A 68 -7.50 -13.29 6.06
CA TYR A 68 -6.54 -13.78 7.05
C TYR A 68 -6.18 -12.75 8.12
N PHE A 69 -6.07 -11.47 7.75
CA PHE A 69 -5.59 -10.43 8.65
C PHE A 69 -6.39 -10.29 9.95
N PRO A 70 -7.74 -10.39 9.98
CA PRO A 70 -8.49 -10.37 11.24
C PRO A 70 -8.08 -11.47 12.21
N LEU A 71 -7.89 -12.71 11.73
CA LEU A 71 -7.43 -13.83 12.55
C LEU A 71 -6.00 -13.59 13.05
N HIS A 72 -5.12 -13.13 12.15
CA HIS A 72 -3.75 -12.81 12.51
C HIS A 72 -3.69 -11.69 13.56
N ALA A 73 -4.42 -10.60 13.35
CA ALA A 73 -4.46 -9.45 14.25
C ALA A 73 -5.08 -9.80 15.61
N ALA A 74 -6.13 -10.63 15.64
CA ALA A 74 -6.68 -11.13 16.88
C ALA A 74 -5.62 -11.90 17.67
N ASN A 75 -4.94 -12.84 17.01
CA ASN A 75 -3.95 -13.69 17.66
C ASN A 75 -2.67 -12.92 18.07
N THR A 76 -2.15 -12.03 17.24
CA THR A 76 -0.84 -11.39 17.46
C THR A 76 -0.90 -10.01 18.10
N LEU A 77 -2.04 -9.29 17.97
CA LEU A 77 -2.20 -7.95 18.52
C LEU A 77 -3.13 -7.93 19.73
N ILE A 78 -4.30 -8.59 19.62
CA ILE A 78 -5.34 -8.47 20.66
C ILE A 78 -5.08 -9.45 21.82
N THR A 79 -4.94 -10.74 21.53
CA THR A 79 -4.76 -11.78 22.56
C THR A 79 -3.59 -11.48 23.50
N PRO A 80 -2.35 -11.29 23.01
CA PRO A 80 -1.21 -10.94 23.87
C PRO A 80 -1.32 -9.58 24.58
N ALA A 81 -2.11 -8.63 24.04
CA ALA A 81 -2.39 -7.38 24.73
C ALA A 81 -3.31 -7.57 25.93
N VAL A 82 -4.13 -8.64 25.97
CA VAL A 82 -5.03 -8.99 27.09
C VAL A 82 -4.41 -10.02 28.02
N SER A 83 -3.86 -11.11 27.48
CA SER A 83 -3.20 -12.20 28.19
C SER A 83 -1.97 -12.66 27.39
N PRO A 84 -0.74 -12.26 27.79
CA PRO A 84 0.51 -12.58 27.09
C PRO A 84 1.08 -13.96 27.44
N ASP A 85 0.46 -14.65 28.38
CA ASP A 85 0.92 -15.91 28.96
C ASP A 85 0.73 -17.06 27.95
N SER A 86 -0.15 -18.04 28.20
CA SER A 86 -0.40 -19.15 27.28
C SER A 86 -1.45 -18.86 26.21
N ALA A 87 -2.33 -17.88 26.44
CA ALA A 87 -3.47 -17.62 25.56
C ALA A 87 -3.09 -17.36 24.07
N PRO A 88 -1.99 -16.66 23.73
CA PRO A 88 -1.59 -16.49 22.34
C PRO A 88 -1.22 -17.81 21.66
N ASP A 89 -0.62 -18.75 22.39
CA ASP A 89 -0.29 -20.08 21.86
C ASP A 89 -1.56 -20.92 21.65
N ASP A 90 -2.50 -20.88 22.59
CA ASP A 90 -3.79 -21.58 22.47
C ASP A 90 -4.60 -21.08 21.25
N VAL A 91 -4.67 -19.75 21.07
CA VAL A 91 -5.34 -19.14 19.91
C VAL A 91 -4.58 -19.43 18.62
N LEU A 92 -3.25 -19.46 18.64
CA LEU A 92 -2.44 -19.85 17.49
C LEU A 92 -2.75 -21.28 17.03
N MET A 93 -2.88 -22.22 17.97
CA MET A 93 -3.23 -23.60 17.67
C MET A 93 -4.63 -23.71 17.06
N MET A 94 -5.62 -23.00 17.61
CA MET A 94 -6.96 -22.93 17.04
C MET A 94 -6.97 -22.35 15.62
N VAL A 95 -6.22 -21.28 15.37
CA VAL A 95 -6.10 -20.68 14.04
C VAL A 95 -5.43 -21.64 13.06
N ARG A 96 -4.41 -22.39 13.48
CA ARG A 96 -3.73 -23.39 12.65
C ARG A 96 -4.65 -24.54 12.26
N GLU A 97 -5.53 -24.97 13.16
CA GLU A 97 -6.49 -26.05 12.92
C GLU A 97 -7.55 -25.65 11.89
N ILE A 98 -8.07 -24.41 11.97
CA ILE A 98 -9.14 -23.93 11.07
C ILE A 98 -8.60 -23.58 9.68
N LEU A 99 -7.32 -23.20 9.57
CA LEU A 99 -6.76 -22.74 8.31
C LEU A 99 -6.26 -23.91 7.44
N PRO A 100 -6.67 -23.99 6.16
CA PRO A 100 -6.15 -24.99 5.23
C PRO A 100 -4.63 -24.92 5.07
N SER A 101 -3.99 -26.06 4.81
CA SER A 101 -2.53 -26.14 4.57
C SER A 101 -2.04 -25.26 3.41
N ILE A 102 -2.91 -24.97 2.43
CA ILE A 102 -2.62 -24.11 1.29
C ILE A 102 -2.61 -22.61 1.63
N THR A 103 -3.08 -22.21 2.82
CA THR A 103 -3.26 -20.80 3.22
C THR A 103 -1.99 -19.97 3.03
N THR A 104 -0.83 -20.47 3.48
CA THR A 104 0.44 -19.74 3.31
C THR A 104 0.76 -19.50 1.82
N LYS A 105 0.52 -20.50 0.95
CA LYS A 105 0.76 -20.35 -0.49
C LYS A 105 -0.17 -19.31 -1.12
N LEU A 106 -1.46 -19.31 -0.73
CA LEU A 106 -2.44 -18.33 -1.19
C LEU A 106 -2.09 -16.90 -0.74
N LEU A 107 -1.65 -16.73 0.52
CA LEU A 107 -1.23 -15.43 1.03
C LEU A 107 -0.02 -14.90 0.26
N VAL A 108 1.02 -15.71 0.09
CA VAL A 108 2.23 -15.33 -0.66
C VAL A 108 1.90 -15.01 -2.12
N ALA A 109 1.05 -15.81 -2.79
CA ALA A 109 0.62 -15.56 -4.15
C ALA A 109 -0.18 -14.24 -4.26
N GLY A 110 -1.11 -14.00 -3.33
CA GLY A 110 -1.87 -12.75 -3.25
C GLY A 110 -0.98 -11.52 -3.05
N ILE A 111 -0.06 -11.58 -2.09
CA ILE A 111 0.93 -10.50 -1.84
C ILE A 111 1.76 -10.24 -3.09
N THR A 112 2.29 -11.29 -3.72
CA THR A 112 3.14 -11.18 -4.92
C THR A 112 2.38 -10.53 -6.07
N LEU A 113 1.14 -10.96 -6.31
CA LEU A 113 0.28 -10.39 -7.35
C LEU A 113 -0.09 -8.93 -7.04
N HIS A 114 -0.39 -8.61 -5.77
CA HIS A 114 -0.72 -7.25 -5.35
C HIS A 114 0.45 -6.28 -5.57
N VAL A 115 1.65 -6.66 -5.12
CA VAL A 115 2.85 -5.83 -5.22
C VAL A 115 3.26 -5.68 -6.68
N SER A 116 3.34 -6.77 -7.44
CA SER A 116 3.74 -6.73 -8.86
C SER A 116 2.76 -5.91 -9.70
N ALA A 117 1.45 -6.15 -9.57
CA ALA A 117 0.44 -5.37 -10.27
C ALA A 117 0.49 -3.88 -9.90
N GLY A 118 0.68 -3.55 -8.62
CA GLY A 118 0.82 -2.18 -8.15
C GLY A 118 2.06 -1.46 -8.69
N VAL A 119 3.21 -2.14 -8.75
CA VAL A 119 4.44 -1.61 -9.34
C VAL A 119 4.29 -1.40 -10.85
N LEU A 120 3.78 -2.41 -11.57
CA LEU A 120 3.53 -2.33 -13.01
C LEU A 120 2.55 -1.21 -13.36
N LEU A 121 1.48 -1.05 -12.57
CA LEU A 121 0.51 0.02 -12.76
C LEU A 121 1.16 1.41 -12.67
N ARG A 122 2.12 1.60 -11.75
CA ARG A 122 2.88 2.86 -11.64
C ARG A 122 3.78 3.09 -12.85
N ILE A 123 4.47 2.06 -13.32
CA ILE A 123 5.33 2.13 -14.53
C ILE A 123 4.48 2.51 -15.75
N VAL A 124 3.38 1.78 -15.99
CA VAL A 124 2.45 2.04 -17.11
C VAL A 124 1.84 3.45 -17.04
N ASN A 125 1.53 3.95 -15.84
CA ASN A 125 0.99 5.30 -15.66
C ASN A 125 2.03 6.40 -15.91
N ASN A 126 3.32 6.12 -15.71
CA ASN A 126 4.39 7.11 -15.83
C ASN A 126 5.12 7.09 -17.18
N TRP A 127 5.01 6.01 -17.97
CA TRP A 127 5.74 5.82 -19.23
C TRP A 127 5.60 6.97 -20.24
N ASN A 128 4.40 7.56 -20.40
CA ASN A 128 4.14 8.61 -21.40
C ASN A 128 3.56 9.89 -20.82
N LYS A 129 3.95 10.30 -19.60
CA LYS A 129 3.59 11.63 -19.12
C LYS A 129 4.51 12.64 -19.83
N PRO A 130 4.00 13.51 -20.74
CA PRO A 130 4.83 14.61 -21.23
C PRO A 130 5.31 15.39 -20.01
N ARG A 131 6.58 15.82 -20.02
CA ARG A 131 7.13 16.78 -19.06
C ARG A 131 6.28 18.04 -19.17
N ARG A 132 5.18 18.10 -18.42
CA ARG A 132 4.29 19.24 -18.42
C ARG A 132 5.05 20.34 -17.69
N ASN A 133 5.47 21.36 -18.45
CA ASN A 133 6.16 22.53 -17.93
C ASN A 133 5.39 23.04 -16.71
N ARG A 134 6.12 23.11 -15.59
CA ARG A 134 5.63 23.40 -14.24
C ARG A 134 5.40 24.92 -14.12
N HIS A 135 4.44 25.44 -14.86
CA HIS A 135 3.89 26.78 -14.66
C HIS A 135 2.37 26.71 -14.83
N ARG A 136 1.67 26.22 -13.80
CA ARG A 136 0.31 26.69 -13.54
C ARG A 136 0.22 27.06 -12.06
N HIS A 137 0.24 28.37 -11.91
CA HIS A 137 -0.15 29.18 -10.77
C HIS A 137 -1.16 28.52 -9.83
N LEU A 138 -0.91 28.72 -8.54
CA LEU A 138 -1.87 28.72 -7.45
C LEU A 138 -3.20 29.39 -7.89
N LYS A 139 -4.17 28.58 -8.31
CA LYS A 139 -5.59 28.89 -8.09
C LYS A 139 -6.06 27.93 -7.02
N ILE A 140 -5.96 28.39 -5.77
CA ILE A 140 -6.70 27.81 -4.64
C ILE A 140 -8.15 28.17 -4.92
N SER A 141 -8.81 27.38 -5.78
CA SER A 141 -10.26 27.39 -5.88
C SER A 141 -10.77 26.51 -4.75
N ALA A 142 -11.73 27.04 -4.00
CA ALA A 142 -12.46 26.37 -2.94
C ALA A 142 -13.37 25.25 -3.50
N GLU A 143 -12.78 24.30 -4.23
CA GLU A 143 -13.41 23.05 -4.63
C GLU A 143 -12.72 21.91 -3.89
N GLN A 144 -13.44 21.40 -2.91
CA GLN A 144 -12.94 20.71 -1.74
C GLN A 144 -12.64 19.20 -1.94
N ASP A 145 -12.46 18.70 -3.18
CA ASP A 145 -12.72 17.27 -3.43
C ASP A 145 -11.73 16.46 -4.29
N LEU A 146 -10.59 16.99 -4.76
CA LEU A 146 -9.74 16.24 -5.72
C LEU A 146 -8.28 15.95 -5.31
N SER A 147 -7.79 16.36 -4.14
CA SER A 147 -6.44 15.99 -3.67
C SER A 147 -6.40 14.77 -2.73
N GLN A 148 -7.52 14.04 -2.61
CA GLN A 148 -7.73 12.92 -1.68
C GLN A 148 -6.76 11.74 -1.86
N ASP A 149 -6.15 11.57 -3.04
CA ASP A 149 -5.13 10.53 -3.29
C ASP A 149 -3.75 10.89 -2.69
N SER A 150 -3.52 12.17 -2.34
CA SER A 150 -2.26 12.69 -1.75
C SER A 150 -2.36 12.99 -0.25
N ILE A 151 -3.58 13.08 0.28
CA ILE A 151 -3.87 13.31 1.69
C ILE A 151 -4.13 11.93 2.31
N GLY A 152 -3.20 11.44 3.14
CA GLY A 152 -3.39 10.22 3.93
C GLY A 152 -4.67 10.29 4.79
N LEU A 153 -4.96 9.27 5.61
CA LEU A 153 -6.05 9.36 6.61
C LEU A 153 -5.78 10.38 7.74
N THR A 154 -4.98 11.41 7.46
CA THR A 154 -4.50 12.49 8.34
C THR A 154 -5.57 13.54 8.64
N GLY A 155 -6.79 13.08 8.94
CA GLY A 155 -7.88 13.91 9.45
C GLY A 155 -8.12 13.79 10.97
N GLY A 156 -7.36 12.93 11.67
CA GLY A 156 -7.46 12.69 13.12
C GLY A 156 -6.36 13.39 13.94
N ILE A 157 -6.19 12.98 15.20
CA ILE A 157 -5.26 13.56 16.21
C ILE A 157 -3.83 13.78 15.67
N SER A 158 -3.37 12.95 14.71
CA SER A 158 -2.09 13.12 14.00
C SER A 158 -2.01 14.40 13.16
N GLY A 159 -3.11 14.86 12.58
CA GLY A 159 -3.20 16.16 11.90
C GLY A 159 -3.20 17.35 12.86
N TYR A 160 -3.61 17.15 14.12
CA TYR A 160 -3.65 18.19 15.15
C TYR A 160 -2.30 18.34 15.87
N LEU A 161 -1.62 17.22 16.16
CA LEU A 161 -0.32 17.22 16.84
C LEU A 161 0.85 17.52 15.90
N PHE A 162 0.78 17.09 14.64
CA PHE A 162 1.92 17.23 13.74
C PHE A 162 1.81 18.34 12.71
N GLY A 163 0.66 18.94 12.40
CA GLY A 163 0.58 20.15 11.53
C GLY A 163 1.31 20.08 10.17
N LEU A 164 1.86 18.93 9.80
CA LEU A 164 2.88 18.78 8.76
C LEU A 164 2.17 18.38 7.46
N TYR A 165 2.06 19.40 6.62
CA TYR A 165 1.84 19.37 5.18
C TYR A 165 0.62 18.57 4.67
N LYS A 166 -0.43 19.31 4.32
CA LYS A 166 -1.64 18.85 3.61
C LYS A 166 -1.38 18.24 2.22
N THR A 167 -0.14 18.13 1.75
CA THR A 167 0.20 17.66 0.41
C THR A 167 1.48 16.82 0.43
N PHE A 168 1.34 15.50 0.54
CA PHE A 168 2.46 14.61 0.30
C PHE A 168 2.68 14.43 -1.20
N ARG A 169 3.92 14.61 -1.68
CA ARG A 169 4.29 14.35 -3.09
C ARG A 169 4.06 12.89 -3.48
N ILE A 170 4.22 11.97 -2.52
CA ILE A 170 3.95 10.54 -2.67
C ILE A 170 2.85 10.17 -1.67
N PRO A 171 1.77 9.50 -2.10
CA PRO A 171 0.69 9.12 -1.18
C PRO A 171 1.24 8.30 0.02
N PRO A 172 0.82 8.59 1.26
CA PRO A 172 1.29 7.83 2.43
C PRO A 172 1.00 6.32 2.36
N GLN A 173 -0.06 5.92 1.65
CA GLN A 173 -0.35 4.50 1.38
C GLN A 173 0.73 3.83 0.50
N VAL A 174 1.33 4.59 -0.42
CA VAL A 174 2.44 4.10 -1.25
C VAL A 174 3.71 3.95 -0.41
N ILE A 175 4.01 4.93 0.44
CA ILE A 175 5.17 4.93 1.33
C ILE A 175 5.11 3.73 2.29
N SER A 176 3.97 3.56 2.99
CA SER A 176 3.75 2.42 3.86
C SER A 176 3.91 1.09 3.13
N GLY A 177 3.47 0.98 1.86
CA GLY A 177 3.70 -0.22 1.06
C GLY A 177 5.19 -0.51 0.79
N TYR A 178 5.99 0.51 0.49
CA TYR A 178 7.44 0.34 0.28
C TYR A 178 8.19 -0.03 1.56
N ILE A 179 7.71 0.42 2.72
CA ILE A 179 8.27 0.02 4.03
C ILE A 179 7.80 -1.40 4.39
N LEU A 180 6.53 -1.70 4.16
CA LEU A 180 5.90 -2.96 4.54
C LEU A 180 6.50 -4.16 3.80
N VAL A 181 6.75 -4.05 2.49
CA VAL A 181 7.25 -5.18 1.69
C VAL A 181 8.54 -5.82 2.23
N PRO A 182 9.66 -5.09 2.44
CA PRO A 182 10.89 -5.70 2.94
C PRO A 182 10.72 -6.28 4.34
N VAL A 183 9.96 -5.62 5.21
CA VAL A 183 9.73 -6.09 6.58
C VAL A 183 8.80 -7.31 6.62
N LEU A 184 7.83 -7.40 5.71
CA LEU A 184 6.96 -8.55 5.56
C LEU A 184 7.73 -9.76 5.00
N ILE A 185 8.65 -9.54 4.05
CA ILE A 185 9.56 -10.60 3.56
C ILE A 185 10.41 -11.11 4.73
N TYR A 186 10.99 -10.21 5.52
CA TYR A 186 11.73 -10.56 6.72
C TYR A 186 10.88 -11.39 7.69
N HIS A 187 9.64 -10.96 7.96
CA HIS A 187 8.71 -11.69 8.81
C HIS A 187 8.44 -13.11 8.30
N LEU A 188 8.15 -13.28 7.00
CA LEU A 188 7.96 -14.61 6.40
C LEU A 188 9.23 -15.48 6.48
N LEU A 189 10.40 -14.87 6.31
CA LEU A 189 11.69 -15.54 6.40
C LEU A 189 11.89 -16.16 7.79
N ILE A 190 11.72 -15.36 8.85
CA ILE A 190 12.01 -15.79 10.23
C ILE A 190 10.88 -16.59 10.88
N MET A 191 9.63 -16.41 10.46
CA MET A 191 8.47 -17.10 11.05
C MET A 191 8.07 -18.36 10.30
N LYS A 192 8.44 -18.49 9.01
CA LYS A 192 7.95 -19.60 8.18
C LYS A 192 9.03 -20.27 7.36
N TRP A 193 9.75 -19.56 6.50
CA TRP A 193 10.64 -20.20 5.53
C TRP A 193 11.87 -20.85 6.16
N VAL A 194 12.61 -20.10 6.99
CA VAL A 194 13.80 -20.64 7.66
C VAL A 194 13.42 -21.71 8.70
N PRO A 195 12.43 -21.50 9.59
CA PRO A 195 11.99 -22.54 10.52
C PRO A 195 11.60 -23.85 9.83
N ASN A 196 10.81 -23.78 8.74
CA ASN A 196 10.45 -24.96 7.96
C ASN A 196 11.68 -25.68 7.36
N SER A 197 12.74 -24.94 6.99
CA SER A 197 13.97 -25.53 6.44
C SER A 197 14.81 -26.29 7.47
N ILE A 198 14.54 -26.09 8.75
CA ILE A 198 15.19 -26.76 9.88
C ILE A 198 14.19 -27.57 10.71
N SER A 199 13.02 -27.87 10.15
CA SER A 199 11.94 -28.66 10.78
C SER A 199 11.53 -28.15 12.16
N THR A 200 11.53 -26.82 12.35
CA THR A 200 11.13 -26.15 13.59
C THR A 200 9.89 -25.29 13.36
N GLU A 201 9.00 -25.23 14.33
CA GLU A 201 7.83 -24.35 14.30
C GLU A 201 8.01 -23.15 15.22
N VAL A 202 7.58 -21.96 14.75
CA VAL A 202 7.61 -20.74 15.57
C VAL A 202 6.25 -20.51 16.21
N ASP A 203 6.25 -20.39 17.53
CA ASP A 203 5.12 -20.09 18.40
C ASP A 203 5.38 -18.80 19.22
N PHE A 204 4.48 -18.43 20.13
CA PHE A 204 4.69 -17.24 20.96
C PHE A 204 5.74 -17.44 22.04
N ALA A 205 6.01 -18.67 22.48
CA ALA A 205 7.15 -18.96 23.34
C ALA A 205 8.47 -18.55 22.65
N SER A 206 8.67 -18.94 21.40
CA SER A 206 9.81 -18.53 20.59
C SER A 206 9.87 -17.01 20.37
N ILE A 207 8.73 -16.35 20.14
CA ILE A 207 8.66 -14.88 20.03
C ILE A 207 9.09 -14.20 21.34
N LYS A 208 8.61 -14.69 22.49
CA LYS A 208 8.98 -14.20 23.82
C LYS A 208 10.48 -14.34 24.06
N GLN A 209 11.08 -15.48 23.68
CA GLN A 209 12.53 -15.68 23.73
C GLN A 209 13.30 -14.69 22.83
N LEU A 210 12.80 -14.41 21.63
CA LEU A 210 13.42 -13.44 20.73
C LEU A 210 13.42 -12.03 21.33
N LEU A 211 12.26 -11.59 21.83
CA LEU A 211 12.08 -10.25 22.40
C LEU A 211 12.82 -10.07 23.74
N SER A 212 13.05 -11.16 24.46
CA SER A 212 13.76 -11.17 25.75
C SER A 212 15.21 -11.66 25.65
N SER A 213 15.72 -11.87 24.43
CA SER A 213 17.08 -12.37 24.20
C SER A 213 18.14 -11.49 24.87
N LYS A 214 19.13 -12.14 25.50
CA LYS A 214 20.31 -11.48 26.07
C LYS A 214 21.15 -10.78 24.99
N ASN A 215 21.13 -11.30 23.76
CA ASN A 215 21.82 -10.67 22.65
C ASN A 215 21.04 -9.44 22.16
N ARG A 216 21.56 -8.24 22.48
CA ARG A 216 20.92 -6.96 22.13
C ARG A 216 20.63 -6.83 20.64
N TRP A 217 21.53 -7.30 19.76
CA TRP A 217 21.33 -7.23 18.32
C TRP A 217 20.08 -7.99 17.88
N TRP A 218 19.86 -9.15 18.48
CA TRP A 218 18.78 -10.06 18.10
C TRP A 218 17.45 -9.59 18.69
N LYS A 219 17.48 -9.16 19.95
CA LYS A 219 16.34 -8.53 20.61
C LYS A 219 15.82 -7.32 19.83
N TRP A 220 16.71 -6.39 19.47
CA TRP A 220 16.30 -5.14 18.84
C TRP A 220 16.13 -5.27 17.33
N LEU A 221 17.19 -5.63 16.59
CA LEU A 221 17.14 -5.67 15.12
C LEU A 221 16.51 -6.95 14.57
N GLY A 222 16.58 -8.05 15.31
CA GLY A 222 15.94 -9.31 14.93
C GLY A 222 14.45 -9.37 15.32
N GLY A 223 14.10 -8.83 16.49
CA GLY A 223 12.76 -8.89 17.04
C GLY A 223 12.03 -7.55 16.99
N LEU A 224 12.28 -6.70 17.99
CA LEU A 224 11.41 -5.59 18.34
C LEU A 224 11.24 -4.55 17.22
N VAL A 225 12.33 -4.08 16.61
CA VAL A 225 12.29 -3.05 15.56
C VAL A 225 11.54 -3.53 14.31
N PRO A 226 11.88 -4.66 13.69
CA PRO A 226 11.15 -5.11 12.51
C PRO A 226 9.68 -5.43 12.83
N LEU A 227 9.37 -6.01 14.00
CA LEU A 227 7.98 -6.24 14.39
C LEU A 227 7.18 -4.95 14.60
N ALA A 228 7.79 -3.92 15.21
CA ALA A 228 7.18 -2.61 15.38
C ALA A 228 6.91 -1.92 14.03
N ILE A 229 7.86 -1.97 13.10
CA ILE A 229 7.70 -1.40 11.75
C ILE A 229 6.62 -2.18 10.99
N LEU A 230 6.61 -3.51 11.10
CA LEU A 230 5.59 -4.37 10.47
C LEU A 230 4.19 -4.04 10.98
N LEU A 231 4.05 -3.87 12.30
CA LEU A 231 2.80 -3.49 12.94
C LEU A 231 2.29 -2.16 12.41
N GLU A 232 3.08 -1.09 12.52
CA GLU A 232 2.68 0.25 12.12
C GLU A 232 2.35 0.31 10.62
N SER A 233 3.30 -0.12 9.79
CA SER A 233 3.14 -0.05 8.33
C SER A 233 2.05 -0.99 7.82
N GLY A 234 1.90 -2.18 8.42
CA GLY A 234 0.88 -3.17 8.05
C GLY A 234 -0.52 -2.72 8.40
N VAL A 235 -0.77 -2.35 9.67
CA VAL A 235 -2.09 -1.88 10.14
C VAL A 235 -2.52 -0.64 9.36
N TYR A 236 -1.61 0.32 9.16
CA TYR A 236 -1.91 1.49 8.34
C TYR A 236 -2.19 1.13 6.88
N HIS A 237 -1.35 0.32 6.22
CA HIS A 237 -1.49 0.01 4.80
C HIS A 237 -2.79 -0.75 4.52
N ILE A 238 -3.13 -1.72 5.36
CA ILE A 238 -4.35 -2.53 5.26
C ILE A 238 -5.57 -1.66 5.58
N GLY A 239 -5.58 -0.95 6.71
CA GLY A 239 -6.73 -0.13 7.11
C GLY A 239 -7.01 1.02 6.14
N SER A 240 -5.96 1.72 5.70
CA SER A 240 -6.10 2.77 4.69
C SER A 240 -6.50 2.22 3.32
N GLY A 241 -5.98 1.05 2.95
CA GLY A 241 -6.37 0.32 1.76
C GLY A 241 -7.84 -0.11 1.77
N LEU A 242 -8.35 -0.55 2.91
CA LEU A 242 -9.74 -0.97 3.07
C LEU A 242 -10.70 0.22 2.98
N CYS A 243 -10.34 1.34 3.61
CA CYS A 243 -11.06 2.62 3.47
C CYS A 243 -11.17 3.04 1.99
N ARG A 244 -10.08 2.89 1.22
CA ARG A 244 -10.06 3.17 -0.22
C ARG A 244 -10.84 2.14 -1.03
N TYR A 245 -10.74 0.86 -0.67
CA TYR A 245 -11.43 -0.25 -1.35
C TYR A 245 -12.94 -0.08 -1.31
N PHE A 246 -13.49 0.34 -0.16
CA PHE A 246 -14.91 0.63 0.00
C PHE A 246 -15.34 2.02 -0.51
N GLY A 247 -14.42 2.83 -1.05
CA GLY A 247 -14.75 4.15 -1.58
C GLY A 247 -15.22 5.14 -0.51
N VAL A 248 -14.69 5.04 0.73
CA VAL A 248 -15.08 5.93 1.83
C VAL A 248 -14.55 7.35 1.58
N ARG A 249 -15.42 8.25 1.14
CA ARG A 249 -15.09 9.66 0.83
C ARG A 249 -15.35 10.62 1.99
N LYS A 250 -16.40 10.36 2.79
CA LYS A 250 -16.82 11.25 3.88
C LYS A 250 -15.71 11.44 4.92
N MET A 251 -15.39 12.69 5.24
CA MET A 251 -14.32 13.03 6.20
C MET A 251 -14.58 12.44 7.59
N THR A 252 -15.82 12.48 8.07
CA THR A 252 -16.20 11.90 9.37
C THR A 252 -15.95 10.40 9.43
N SER A 253 -16.27 9.67 8.36
CA SER A 253 -15.97 8.23 8.26
C SER A 253 -14.46 7.98 8.19
N ARG A 254 -13.70 8.77 7.44
CA ARG A 254 -12.23 8.68 7.39
C ARG A 254 -11.59 8.91 8.76
N LYS A 255 -12.12 9.84 9.56
CA LYS A 255 -11.68 10.04 10.96
C LYS A 255 -11.91 8.78 11.79
N LYS A 256 -13.09 8.15 11.70
CA LYS A 256 -13.37 6.89 12.40
C LYS A 256 -12.41 5.77 12.00
N TRP A 257 -12.12 5.63 10.70
CA TRP A 257 -11.11 4.69 10.20
C TRP A 257 -9.72 4.98 10.76
N SER A 258 -9.29 6.25 10.76
CA SER A 258 -8.00 6.63 11.35
C SER A 258 -7.94 6.31 12.83
N THR A 259 -9.01 6.57 13.59
CA THR A 259 -9.06 6.23 15.01
C THR A 259 -8.97 4.72 15.23
N ALA A 260 -9.69 3.93 14.43
CA ALA A 260 -9.64 2.46 14.51
C ALA A 260 -8.24 1.91 14.20
N ILE A 261 -7.58 2.44 13.16
CA ILE A 261 -6.19 2.12 12.79
C ILE A 261 -5.27 2.43 13.97
N ASN A 262 -5.32 3.64 14.51
CA ASN A 262 -4.46 4.06 15.62
C ASN A 262 -4.71 3.23 16.90
N LEU A 263 -5.97 2.89 17.20
CA LEU A 263 -6.30 2.07 18.34
C LEU A 263 -5.76 0.65 18.18
N LEU A 264 -5.93 0.04 17.00
CA LEU A 264 -5.39 -1.29 16.73
C LEU A 264 -3.86 -1.31 16.78
N THR A 265 -3.21 -0.27 16.24
CA THR A 265 -1.76 -0.05 16.37
C THR A 265 -1.34 0.05 17.84
N LEU A 266 -2.04 0.85 18.65
CA LEU A 266 -1.74 1.00 20.07
C LEU A 266 -1.86 -0.33 20.81
N VAL A 267 -2.93 -1.09 20.56
CA VAL A 267 -3.13 -2.45 21.10
C VAL A 267 -1.98 -3.36 20.69
N GLY A 268 -1.55 -3.30 19.43
CA GLY A 268 -0.38 -4.05 18.95
C GLY A 268 0.93 -3.69 19.67
N PHE A 269 1.17 -2.40 19.95
CA PHE A 269 2.34 -1.99 20.72
C PHE A 269 2.27 -2.46 22.16
N VAL A 270 1.10 -2.41 22.79
CA VAL A 270 0.87 -2.97 24.13
C VAL A 270 1.16 -4.47 24.13
N SER A 271 0.67 -5.21 23.13
CA SER A 271 0.98 -6.64 22.92
C SER A 271 2.50 -6.89 22.87
N LEU A 272 3.23 -6.18 22.01
CA LEU A 272 4.69 -6.35 21.88
C LEU A 272 5.42 -6.07 23.20
N ILE A 273 5.02 -5.02 23.92
CA ILE A 273 5.62 -4.68 25.22
C ILE A 273 5.32 -5.76 26.26
N ARG A 274 4.09 -6.29 26.30
CA ARG A 274 3.70 -7.36 27.23
C ARG A 274 4.47 -8.65 26.93
N LEU A 275 4.56 -9.05 25.67
CA LEU A 275 5.36 -10.22 25.25
C LEU A 275 6.85 -10.05 25.59
N MET A 276 7.41 -8.85 25.48
CA MET A 276 8.80 -8.58 25.83
C MET A 276 9.08 -8.62 27.33
N LYS A 277 8.08 -8.35 28.17
CA LYS A 277 8.22 -8.35 29.63
C LYS A 277 8.05 -9.74 30.25
N GLU A 278 7.49 -10.68 29.49
CA GLU A 278 7.22 -12.02 29.99
C GLU A 278 8.53 -12.77 30.28
N ASP A 279 8.55 -13.49 31.40
CA ASP A 279 9.76 -14.14 31.90
C ASP A 279 10.13 -15.32 31.00
N SER A 280 11.16 -15.08 30.18
CA SER A 280 11.68 -16.05 29.22
C SER A 280 12.60 -17.09 29.85
N THR A 281 12.95 -16.97 31.14
CA THR A 281 13.82 -17.94 31.83
C THR A 281 13.17 -19.31 32.02
N LYS A 282 11.84 -19.38 31.92
CA LYS A 282 11.06 -20.63 31.97
C LYS A 282 10.87 -21.28 30.60
N LEU A 283 11.31 -20.63 29.52
CA LEU A 283 11.16 -21.10 28.16
C LEU A 283 12.40 -21.93 27.76
N GLY A 284 12.20 -22.93 26.89
CA GLY A 284 13.25 -23.87 26.45
C GLY A 284 14.42 -23.22 25.67
N PRO A 285 15.19 -23.99 24.87
CA PRO A 285 16.29 -23.42 24.09
C PRO A 285 15.79 -22.36 23.09
N ASN A 286 16.60 -21.30 22.89
CA ASN A 286 16.24 -20.19 21.99
C ASN A 286 16.27 -20.64 20.52
N GLN A 287 15.11 -20.95 19.96
CA GLN A 287 14.99 -21.45 18.58
C GLN A 287 15.48 -20.44 17.54
N PHE A 288 15.41 -19.14 17.86
CA PHE A 288 15.89 -18.11 16.96
C PHE A 288 17.41 -18.17 16.76
N GLU A 289 18.18 -18.74 17.69
CA GLU A 289 19.64 -18.94 17.52
C GLU A 289 19.97 -19.74 16.26
N SER A 290 19.29 -20.87 16.11
CA SER A 290 19.41 -21.71 14.93
C SER A 290 18.91 -21.01 13.67
N ILE A 291 17.79 -20.28 13.75
CA ILE A 291 17.19 -19.55 12.62
C ILE A 291 18.16 -18.49 12.08
N PHE A 292 18.66 -17.59 12.93
CA PHE A 292 19.56 -16.52 12.50
C PHE A 292 20.94 -17.04 12.11
N LYS A 293 21.44 -18.12 12.73
CA LYS A 293 22.65 -18.81 12.27
C LYS A 293 22.47 -19.33 10.84
N LYS A 294 21.32 -19.95 10.53
CA LYS A 294 20.99 -20.43 9.18
C LYS A 294 20.89 -19.27 8.19
N ILE A 295 20.25 -18.16 8.56
CA ILE A 295 20.19 -16.95 7.71
C ILE A 295 21.58 -16.43 7.42
N ARG A 296 22.44 -16.32 8.44
CA ARG A 296 23.82 -15.87 8.25
C ARG A 296 24.58 -16.76 7.29
N LEU A 297 24.44 -18.09 7.39
CA LEU A 297 25.04 -19.03 6.46
C LEU A 297 24.53 -18.81 5.03
N LEU A 298 23.22 -18.68 4.83
CA LEU A 298 22.65 -18.42 3.50
C LEU A 298 23.12 -17.08 2.89
N LEU A 299 23.46 -16.10 3.71
CA LEU A 299 23.99 -14.81 3.25
C LEU A 299 25.51 -14.81 2.99
N HIS A 300 26.27 -15.71 3.61
CA HIS A 300 27.73 -15.82 3.44
C HIS A 300 28.14 -16.94 2.48
N VAL A 301 27.22 -17.82 2.08
CA VAL A 301 27.41 -18.75 0.96
C VAL A 301 27.00 -18.01 -0.32
N ASN A 302 27.89 -17.13 -0.78
CA ASN A 302 27.98 -16.57 -2.12
C ASN A 302 29.38 -15.99 -2.31
#